data_AF-T1AQX5-F1
#
_entry.id   AF-T1AQX5-F1
#
_cell.length_a   1.000
_cell.length_b   1.000
_cell.length_c   1.000
_cell.angle_alpha   90.00
_cell.angle_beta   90.00
_cell.angle_gamma   90.00
#
_symmetry.space_group_name_H-M   'P 1'
#
loop_
_entity.id
_entity.type
_entity.pdbx_description
1 polymer ?
#
loop_
_entity_poly.entity_id
_entity_poly.type
_entity_poly.pdbx_seq_one_letter_code
_entity_poly.pdbx_strand_id
1 'polypeptide(L)'
;IPAIAVNVDTRYAAHARGKGARYTRAHPPARLLARFAYADRSAASKAEYAIKQLSPAAKRALCANGAPPPPPAYSAQQQCNADCPTQAALPAACPEAHAHWKL
;
A
#
# COMPACT_ATOMS: atom_id res chain seq x y z
N ILE A 1 8.80 4.95 10.99
CA ILE A 1 8.49 5.23 9.56
C ILE A 1 7.48 4.19 9.08
N PRO A 2 6.40 4.60 8.39
CA PRO A 2 5.46 3.66 7.76
C PRO A 2 6.09 2.98 6.54
N ALA A 3 5.81 1.68 6.35
CA ALA A 3 6.30 0.86 5.22
C ALA A 3 5.36 -0.33 4.95
N ILE A 4 5.30 -0.80 3.70
CA ILE A 4 4.63 -2.05 3.32
C ILE A 4 5.57 -3.26 3.35
N ALA A 5 5.05 -4.44 3.65
CA ALA A 5 5.80 -5.69 3.63
C ALA A 5 4.86 -6.88 3.38
N VAL A 6 5.35 -7.91 2.69
CA VAL A 6 4.65 -9.20 2.61
C VAL A 6 4.72 -9.92 3.96
N ASN A 7 5.92 -9.97 4.55
CA ASN A 7 6.12 -10.47 5.90
C ASN A 7 6.67 -9.33 6.78
N VAL A 8 5.82 -8.86 7.70
CA VAL A 8 6.13 -7.73 8.58
C VAL A 8 7.21 -8.09 9.60
N ASP A 9 7.15 -9.29 10.17
CA ASP A 9 8.06 -9.73 11.24
C ASP A 9 9.49 -9.91 10.73
N THR A 10 9.66 -10.59 9.60
CA THR A 10 10.96 -10.76 8.95
C THR A 10 11.56 -9.41 8.58
N ARG A 11 10.74 -8.49 8.04
CA ARG A 11 11.19 -7.14 7.69
C ARG A 11 11.61 -6.38 8.94
N TYR A 12 10.79 -6.37 9.99
CA TYR A 12 11.10 -5.71 11.25
C TYR A 12 12.40 -6.23 11.87
N ALA A 13 12.59 -7.55 11.95
CA ALA A 13 13.82 -8.15 12.47
C ALA A 13 15.07 -7.72 11.67
N ALA A 14 14.98 -7.64 10.34
CA ALA A 14 16.08 -7.14 9.52
C ALA A 14 16.38 -5.64 9.79
N HIS A 15 15.35 -4.81 9.94
CA HIS A 15 15.51 -3.39 10.29
C HIS A 15 16.10 -3.20 11.69
N ALA A 16 15.64 -3.95 12.69
CA ALA A 16 16.16 -3.90 14.06
C ALA A 16 17.65 -4.29 14.14
N ARG A 17 18.09 -5.21 13.27
CA ARG A 17 19.50 -5.64 13.13
C ARG A 17 20.35 -4.74 12.22
N GLY A 18 19.82 -3.61 11.76
CA GLY A 18 20.55 -2.68 10.89
C GLY A 18 20.76 -3.18 9.44
N LYS A 19 20.07 -4.24 9.02
CA LYS A 19 20.14 -4.78 7.64
C LYS A 19 19.03 -4.23 6.72
N GLY A 20 18.18 -3.35 7.24
CA GLY A 20 17.06 -2.75 6.51
C GLY A 20 17.42 -1.58 5.59
N ALA A 21 16.44 -0.73 5.30
CA ALA A 21 16.59 0.47 4.46
C ALA A 21 17.59 1.49 5.06
N ARG A 22 18.19 2.34 4.21
CA ARG A 22 19.24 3.31 4.59
C ARG A 22 18.91 4.09 5.87
N TYR A 23 17.72 4.68 5.96
CA TYR A 23 17.29 5.46 7.12
C TYR A 23 17.31 4.63 8.42
N THR A 24 16.76 3.43 8.36
CA THR A 24 16.62 2.54 9.53
C THR A 24 17.93 1.85 9.93
N ARG A 25 18.97 1.87 9.08
CA ARG A 25 20.31 1.43 9.50
C ARG A 25 20.93 2.42 10.47
N ALA A 26 20.79 3.72 10.18
CA ALA A 26 21.22 4.80 11.07
C ALA A 26 20.27 5.03 12.26
N HIS A 27 18.98 4.68 12.10
CA HIS A 27 17.96 4.85 13.14
C HIS A 27 17.15 3.55 13.34
N PRO A 28 17.70 2.56 14.06
CA PRO A 28 17.03 1.29 14.29
C PRO A 28 15.67 1.48 15.00
N PRO A 29 14.60 0.83 14.54
CA PRO A 29 13.30 0.94 15.20
C PRO A 29 13.30 0.20 16.55
N ALA A 30 12.80 0.85 17.61
CA ALA A 30 12.73 0.25 18.94
C ALA A 30 11.54 -0.71 19.13
N ARG A 31 10.40 -0.43 18.50
CA ARG A 31 9.19 -1.26 18.56
C ARG A 31 8.27 -1.04 17.37
N LEU A 32 7.46 -2.04 17.05
CA LEU A 32 6.36 -1.94 16.10
C LEU A 32 5.08 -1.48 16.83
N LEU A 33 4.47 -0.39 16.39
CA LEU A 33 3.28 0.19 17.04
C LEU A 33 1.96 -0.36 16.51
N ALA A 34 1.87 -0.60 15.21
CA ALA A 34 0.68 -1.10 14.54
C ALA A 34 1.06 -1.78 13.22
N ARG A 35 0.23 -2.74 12.79
CA ARG A 35 0.26 -3.35 11.45
C ARG A 35 -1.16 -3.53 10.95
N PHE A 36 -1.33 -3.39 9.64
CA PHE A 36 -2.63 -3.54 8.99
C PHE A 36 -2.47 -4.49 7.81
N ALA A 37 -3.41 -5.42 7.66
CA ALA A 37 -3.44 -6.33 6.52
C ALA A 37 -4.26 -5.72 5.39
N TYR A 38 -3.79 -5.90 4.16
CA TYR A 38 -4.46 -5.47 2.93
C TYR A 38 -4.46 -6.62 1.93
N ALA A 39 -5.50 -6.69 1.09
CA ALA A 39 -5.69 -7.77 0.13
C ALA A 39 -4.65 -7.76 -0.99
N ASP A 40 -4.20 -6.57 -1.41
CA ASP A 40 -3.26 -6.41 -2.50
C ASP A 40 -2.19 -5.35 -2.20
N ARG A 41 -1.14 -5.35 -3.03
CA ARG A 41 -0.03 -4.39 -2.93
C ARG A 41 -0.48 -2.95 -3.18
N SER A 42 -1.46 -2.74 -4.05
CA SER A 42 -1.93 -1.41 -4.44
C SER A 42 -2.65 -0.71 -3.29
N ALA A 43 -3.55 -1.40 -2.60
CA ALA A 43 -4.25 -0.97 -1.40
C ALA A 43 -3.25 -0.70 -0.26
N ALA A 44 -2.28 -1.60 -0.05
CA ALA A 44 -1.23 -1.39 0.95
C ALA A 44 -0.40 -0.12 0.65
N SER A 45 0.00 0.09 -0.61
CA SER A 45 0.78 1.26 -1.02
C SER A 45 -0.01 2.56 -0.88
N LYS A 46 -1.30 2.56 -1.24
CA LYS A 46 -2.22 3.69 -1.05
C LYS A 46 -2.38 4.04 0.44
N ALA A 47 -2.55 3.04 1.29
CA ALA A 47 -2.62 3.24 2.73
C ALA A 47 -1.31 3.78 3.32
N GLU A 48 -0.15 3.26 2.89
CA GLU A 48 1.15 3.80 3.29
C GLU A 48 1.30 5.28 2.91
N TYR A 49 0.88 5.65 1.69
CA TYR A 49 0.89 7.02 1.23
C TYR A 49 -0.01 7.92 2.10
N ALA A 50 -1.25 7.50 2.36
CA ALA A 50 -2.17 8.24 3.23
C ALA A 50 -1.57 8.45 4.64
N ILE A 51 -0.99 7.39 5.23
CA ILE A 51 -0.34 7.47 6.54
C ILE A 51 0.86 8.42 6.52
N LYS A 52 1.65 8.47 5.45
CA LYS A 52 2.79 9.39 5.35
C LYS A 52 2.37 10.85 5.48
N GLN A 53 1.22 11.22 4.90
CA GLN A 53 0.65 12.58 4.94
C GLN A 53 0.05 12.97 6.30
N LEU A 54 -0.26 12.00 7.17
CA LEU A 54 -0.82 12.30 8.48
C LEU A 54 0.17 13.05 9.39
N SER A 55 -0.37 13.92 10.24
CA SER A 55 0.39 14.55 11.31
C SER A 55 0.91 13.51 12.32
N PRO A 56 1.98 13.80 13.09
CA PRO A 56 2.46 12.91 14.14
C PRO A 56 1.38 12.52 15.16
N ALA A 57 0.46 13.44 15.49
CA ALA A 57 -0.65 13.18 16.39
C ALA A 57 -1.67 12.19 15.79
N ALA A 58 -2.07 12.41 14.53
CA ALA A 58 -2.99 11.51 13.83
C ALA A 58 -2.40 10.09 13.65
N LYS A 59 -1.09 10.00 13.39
CA LYS A 59 -0.37 8.70 13.36
C LYS A 59 -0.46 7.96 14.69
N ARG A 60 -0.31 8.65 15.82
CA ARG A 60 -0.43 8.05 17.16
C ARG A 60 -1.86 7.61 17.47
N ALA A 61 -2.85 8.43 17.13
CA ALA A 61 -4.26 8.08 17.30
C ALA A 61 -4.64 6.84 16.47
N LEU A 62 -4.16 6.75 15.23
CA LEU A 62 -4.34 5.57 14.37
C LEU A 62 -3.78 4.30 15.04
N CYS A 63 -2.60 4.38 15.64
CA CYS A 63 -1.99 3.24 16.34
C CYS A 63 -2.78 2.85 17.60
N ALA A 64 -3.34 3.83 18.33
CA ALA A 64 -4.13 3.59 19.52
C ALA A 64 -5.50 2.96 19.19
N ASN A 65 -6.13 3.40 18.10
CA ASN A 65 -7.48 2.94 17.72
C ASN A 65 -7.47 1.57 17.03
N GLY A 66 -6.32 1.11 16.52
CA GLY A 66 -6.18 -0.19 15.86
C GLY A 66 -6.93 -0.33 14.53
N ALA A 67 -7.59 0.72 14.05
CA ALA A 67 -8.32 0.72 12.80
C ALA A 67 -7.39 1.12 11.64
N PRO A 68 -7.34 0.34 10.54
CA PRO A 68 -6.65 0.78 9.33
C PRO A 68 -7.31 2.07 8.84
N PRO A 69 -6.54 3.03 8.29
CA PRO A 69 -7.15 4.17 7.63
C PRO A 69 -8.06 3.63 6.54
N PRO A 70 -9.27 4.18 6.37
CA PRO A 70 -10.13 3.75 5.29
C PRO A 70 -9.33 3.84 3.99
N PRO A 71 -9.45 2.85 3.09
CA PRO A 71 -8.81 2.99 1.78
C PRO A 71 -9.23 4.36 1.25
N PRO A 72 -8.28 5.16 0.68
CA PRO A 72 -8.70 6.41 0.04
C PRO A 72 -9.83 6.02 -0.89
N ALA A 73 -11.00 6.66 -0.75
CA ALA A 73 -12.20 6.29 -1.46
C ALA A 73 -11.83 6.11 -2.93
N TYR A 74 -11.54 4.87 -3.32
CA TYR A 74 -11.30 4.55 -4.70
C TYR A 74 -12.70 4.62 -5.22
N SER A 75 -12.98 5.69 -5.96
CA SER A 75 -14.31 6.04 -6.39
C SER A 75 -15.01 4.75 -6.82
N ALA A 76 -16.05 4.39 -6.09
CA ALA A 76 -17.12 3.53 -6.60
C ALA A 76 -17.89 4.25 -7.73
N GLN A 77 -17.19 5.08 -8.51
CA GLN A 77 -17.59 5.68 -9.76
C GLN A 77 -16.70 5.07 -10.85
N GLN A 78 -16.65 3.74 -10.89
CA GLN A 78 -16.87 3.06 -12.16
C GLN A 78 -18.38 3.02 -12.39
N GLN A 79 -18.99 4.21 -12.46
CA GLN A 79 -20.31 4.41 -12.99
C GLN A 79 -20.08 4.90 -14.41
N CYS A 80 -19.90 3.93 -15.31
CA CYS A 80 -20.21 4.19 -16.71
C CYS A 80 -21.73 4.42 -16.79
N ASN A 81 -22.15 5.67 -16.58
CA ASN A 81 -23.54 6.05 -16.79
C ASN A 81 -23.77 6.23 -18.30
N ALA A 82 -24.19 5.13 -18.93
CA ALA A 82 -25.30 4.99 -19.89
C ALA A 82 -25.50 5.99 -21.06
N ASP A 83 -24.51 6.75 -21.53
CA ASP A 83 -24.67 7.62 -22.73
C ASP A 83 -23.43 7.66 -23.64
N CYS A 84 -22.89 6.49 -24.03
CA CYS A 84 -21.89 6.42 -25.09
C CYS A 84 -22.48 5.73 -26.32
N PRO A 85 -22.89 6.47 -27.38
CA PRO A 85 -23.39 5.88 -28.60
C PRO A 85 -22.21 5.55 -29.52
N THR A 86 -21.31 4.65 -29.12
CA THR A 86 -20.33 4.07 -30.06
C THR A 86 -19.86 2.70 -29.54
N GLN A 87 -20.74 1.71 -29.64
CA GLN A 87 -20.30 0.32 -29.68
C GLN A 87 -20.43 -0.16 -31.13
N ALA A 88 -19.36 0.05 -31.89
CA ALA A 88 -19.12 -0.65 -33.13
C ALA A 88 -17.79 -1.42 -33.00
N ALA A 89 -17.95 -2.75 -32.96
CA ALA A 89 -17.06 -3.75 -33.54
C ALA A 89 -15.66 -4.06 -32.92
N LEU A 90 -15.61 -5.24 -32.27
CA LEU A 90 -14.68 -6.38 -32.48
C LEU A 90 -13.20 -6.29 -31.98
N PRO A 91 -12.45 -7.42 -31.86
CA PRO A 91 -12.82 -8.77 -31.41
C PRO A 91 -11.82 -9.37 -30.37
N ALA A 92 -12.03 -10.65 -30.07
CA ALA A 92 -11.39 -11.50 -29.08
C ALA A 92 -9.85 -11.69 -29.16
N ALA A 93 -9.29 -11.96 -27.96
CA ALA A 93 -8.11 -12.77 -27.62
C ALA A 93 -6.68 -12.25 -27.92
N CYS A 94 -5.85 -12.13 -26.86
CA CYS A 94 -4.71 -13.03 -26.61
C CYS A 94 -4.08 -12.84 -25.19
N PRO A 95 -3.37 -13.85 -24.66
CA PRO A 95 -2.99 -13.99 -23.26
C PRO A 95 -1.52 -13.57 -22.95
N GLU A 96 -1.15 -13.68 -21.66
CA GLU A 96 0.21 -13.68 -21.08
C GLU A 96 1.01 -12.36 -21.07
N ALA A 97 0.87 -11.63 -19.95
CA ALA A 97 1.77 -10.54 -19.59
C ALA A 97 3.06 -11.09 -18.95
N HIS A 98 4.11 -11.28 -19.76
CA HIS A 98 5.48 -11.39 -19.27
C HIS A 98 5.98 -10.01 -18.83
N ALA A 99 6.04 -9.76 -17.53
CA ALA A 99 6.69 -8.57 -16.97
C ALA A 99 8.21 -8.79 -16.93
N HIS A 100 8.88 -8.36 -18.00
CA HIS A 100 10.32 -8.21 -18.09
C HIS A 100 10.73 -6.96 -17.28
N TRP A 101 11.51 -7.12 -16.21
CA TRP A 101 12.09 -5.99 -15.47
C TRP A 101 13.54 -5.81 -15.93
N LYS A 102 13.82 -4.70 -16.63
CA LYS A 102 15.19 -4.18 -16.76
C LYS A 102 15.43 -3.16 -15.66
N LEU A 103 16.64 -3.26 -15.10
CA LEU A 103 17.23 -2.59 -13.94
C LEU A 103 17.03 -1.08 -13.91
#